data_AF-R7TAH2-F1
#
_entry.id   AF-R7TAH2-F1
#
_cell.length_a   1.000
_cell.length_b   1.000
_cell.length_c   1.000
_cell.angle_alpha   90.00
_cell.angle_beta   90.00
_cell.angle_gamma   90.00
#
_symmetry.space_group_name_H-M   'P 1'
#
loop_
_entity.id
_entity.type
_entity.pdbx_description
1 polymer ?
#
loop_
_entity_poly.entity_id
_entity_poly.type
_entity_poly.pdbx_seq_one_letter_code
_entity_poly.pdbx_strand_id
1 'polypeptide(L)'
;MREAGELVDINLVFGDHIISCHKVILAGRCDYFHHMFLTNMLERDSTEIVMREINTRTGILLVRYLYTGRIEITTDNAQDLLSACEMLLLGALKQDIEAFLCSHTESNNCVSIMNLASLHDMKKMLGNAKKFLHEHMKEVVETDEIRLLQEADLIEVLGKTLSQEDNFCFVQKWVKSADERAERFDDLLHHVTLSKCSDEFIRDTVMEERLMISENMWLCSDINLQTWQSLYAPPSQHRNYSACASPGGFIISGGRLKGVCKSDCYSYDAQSGQWTTLPPMSIARRAHSSIYHNECLYIVGGRDGQNCLDSVEKLDMRSLQWSRLPRLPRSACRLYLAIASNNLFALGGSSGGNWNVDVHEFDFTRQTWRQRSAMPEKCEFGAAVSFNDHVYIAGGKDRSYMQFNPLQNTWILLQRPQLSHRFGKSLVWNESILVCGGLDTDVIEAYSLRENEWSTWTLKMPKKCEFIFALKM
;
A
#
# COMPACT_ATOMS: atom_id res chain seq x y z
N MET A 1 -7.00 -65.56 -3.93
CA MET A 1 -6.78 -65.40 -2.48
C MET A 1 -7.60 -64.24 -1.92
N ARG A 2 -7.16 -62.96 -1.90
CA ARG A 2 -7.97 -61.86 -1.30
C ARG A 2 -9.37 -61.71 -1.91
N GLU A 3 -9.47 -61.56 -3.23
CA GLU A 3 -10.76 -61.35 -3.92
C GLU A 3 -11.67 -62.59 -3.87
N ALA A 4 -11.10 -63.76 -3.59
CA ALA A 4 -11.83 -65.01 -3.38
C ALA A 4 -12.22 -65.25 -1.92
N GLY A 5 -11.83 -64.36 -0.98
CA GLY A 5 -12.10 -64.50 0.46
C GLY A 5 -11.33 -65.63 1.14
N GLU A 6 -10.28 -66.16 0.50
CA GLU A 6 -9.53 -67.31 1.02
C GLU A 6 -8.45 -66.85 2.01
N LEU A 7 -8.40 -67.48 3.19
CA LEU A 7 -7.38 -67.27 4.23
C LEU A 7 -7.27 -65.83 4.78
N VAL A 8 -8.33 -65.02 4.63
CA VAL A 8 -8.42 -63.70 5.25
C VAL A 8 -8.60 -63.82 6.77
N ASP A 9 -7.89 -62.98 7.53
CA ASP A 9 -7.79 -63.04 8.99
C ASP A 9 -7.99 -61.68 9.67
N ILE A 10 -8.30 -60.64 8.88
CA ILE A 10 -8.66 -59.30 9.37
C ILE A 10 -9.54 -58.52 8.40
N ASN A 11 -10.41 -57.68 8.93
CA ASN A 11 -11.26 -56.73 8.19
C ASN A 11 -10.84 -55.29 8.50
N LEU A 12 -10.56 -54.50 7.46
CA LEU A 12 -10.37 -53.05 7.58
C LEU A 12 -11.66 -52.33 7.22
N VAL A 13 -12.13 -51.45 8.09
CA VAL A 13 -13.39 -50.71 7.94
C VAL A 13 -13.09 -49.25 7.61
N PHE A 14 -13.57 -48.78 6.45
CA PHE A 14 -13.44 -47.40 5.97
C PHE A 14 -14.83 -46.80 5.73
N GLY A 15 -15.35 -46.07 6.72
CA GLY A 15 -16.75 -45.63 6.72
C GLY A 15 -17.68 -46.84 6.68
N ASP A 16 -18.54 -46.91 5.65
CA ASP A 16 -19.52 -47.99 5.48
C ASP A 16 -18.98 -49.21 4.70
N HIS A 17 -17.70 -49.20 4.31
CA HIS A 17 -17.09 -50.29 3.54
C HIS A 17 -16.15 -51.14 4.40
N ILE A 18 -16.26 -52.45 4.25
CA ILE A 18 -15.42 -53.45 4.93
C ILE A 18 -14.57 -54.17 3.88
N ILE A 19 -13.26 -54.23 4.12
CA ILE A 19 -12.30 -54.87 3.22
C ILE A 19 -11.56 -55.98 3.97
N SER A 20 -11.81 -57.24 3.60
CA SER A 20 -11.12 -58.41 4.15
C SER A 20 -9.69 -58.52 3.61
N CYS A 21 -8.73 -58.73 4.51
CA CYS A 21 -7.29 -58.68 4.28
C CYS A 21 -6.55 -59.82 4.99
N HIS A 22 -5.25 -59.94 4.73
CA HIS A 22 -4.33 -60.85 5.39
C HIS A 22 -3.36 -60.06 6.27
N LYS A 23 -3.32 -60.32 7.58
CA LYS A 23 -2.43 -59.68 8.56
C LYS A 23 -0.98 -59.78 8.11
N VAL A 24 -0.57 -60.93 7.56
CA VAL A 24 0.79 -61.15 7.07
C VAL A 24 1.21 -60.23 5.92
N ILE A 25 0.29 -59.93 4.99
CA ILE A 25 0.59 -59.04 3.85
C ILE A 25 0.65 -57.59 4.33
N LEU A 26 -0.31 -57.19 5.17
CA LEU A 26 -0.33 -55.85 5.75
C LEU A 26 0.93 -55.59 6.60
N ALA A 27 1.27 -56.52 7.51
CA ALA A 27 2.46 -56.44 8.37
C ALA A 27 3.78 -56.50 7.59
N GLY A 28 3.81 -57.20 6.45
CA GLY A 28 5.01 -57.32 5.62
C GLY A 28 5.28 -56.08 4.76
N ARG A 29 4.28 -55.21 4.58
CA ARG A 29 4.33 -54.08 3.63
C ARG A 29 4.10 -52.71 4.27
N CYS A 30 3.72 -52.67 5.54
CA CYS A 30 3.39 -51.44 6.26
C CYS A 30 3.78 -51.57 7.72
N ASP A 31 4.70 -50.70 8.17
CA ASP A 31 5.26 -50.73 9.52
C ASP A 31 4.19 -50.43 10.59
N TYR A 32 3.21 -49.57 10.27
CA TYR A 32 2.07 -49.31 11.15
C TYR A 32 1.34 -50.61 11.50
N PHE A 33 0.97 -51.41 10.50
CA PHE A 33 0.30 -52.70 10.71
C PHE A 33 1.24 -53.73 11.35
N HIS A 34 2.53 -53.71 10.99
CA HIS A 34 3.54 -54.57 11.60
C HIS A 34 3.61 -54.37 13.12
N HIS A 35 3.75 -53.12 13.56
CA HIS A 35 3.81 -52.78 14.98
C HIS A 35 2.49 -53.08 15.69
N MET A 36 1.37 -52.72 15.08
CA MET A 36 0.04 -52.93 15.66
C MET A 36 -0.27 -54.42 15.89
N PHE A 37 0.15 -55.33 15.01
CA PHE A 37 -0.07 -56.76 15.20
C PHE A 37 0.95 -57.44 16.12
N LEU A 38 2.20 -56.94 16.17
CA LEU A 38 3.26 -57.55 16.97
C LEU A 38 3.36 -57.03 18.41
N THR A 39 2.95 -55.79 18.68
CA THR A 39 2.96 -55.24 20.04
C THR A 39 1.71 -55.68 20.84
N ASN A 40 1.76 -55.67 22.18
CA ASN A 40 0.64 -56.04 23.07
C ASN A 40 -0.49 -55.00 23.03
N MET A 41 -1.02 -54.71 21.84
CA MET A 41 -2.13 -53.80 21.60
C MET A 41 -3.45 -54.61 21.58
N LEU A 42 -4.57 -53.97 21.94
CA LEU A 42 -5.91 -54.61 21.98
C LEU A 42 -6.33 -55.15 20.59
N GLU A 43 -5.82 -54.53 19.54
CA GLU A 43 -6.09 -54.82 18.14
C GLU A 43 -5.43 -56.11 17.64
N ARG A 44 -4.48 -56.69 18.40
CA ARG A 44 -3.83 -57.96 18.03
C ARG A 44 -4.85 -59.08 17.84
N ASP A 45 -5.78 -59.19 18.81
CA ASP A 45 -6.82 -60.22 18.85
C ASP A 45 -8.11 -59.77 18.13
N SER A 46 -8.14 -58.54 17.61
CA SER A 46 -9.26 -58.04 16.84
C SER A 46 -9.30 -58.67 15.44
N THR A 47 -10.53 -58.94 14.99
CA THR A 47 -10.85 -59.30 13.60
C THR A 47 -11.22 -58.10 12.76
N GLU A 48 -11.44 -56.92 13.37
CA GLU A 48 -11.89 -55.69 12.73
C GLU A 48 -11.14 -54.46 13.20
N ILE A 49 -10.74 -53.60 12.26
CA ILE A 49 -10.02 -52.35 12.53
C ILE A 49 -10.67 -51.21 11.77
N VAL A 50 -11.11 -50.18 12.51
CA VAL A 50 -11.83 -49.03 11.95
C VAL A 50 -10.86 -47.88 11.68
N MET A 51 -10.71 -47.55 10.40
CA MET A 51 -9.80 -46.50 9.91
C MET A 51 -10.56 -45.19 9.72
N ARG A 52 -10.84 -44.49 10.83
CA ARG A 52 -11.71 -43.28 10.81
C ARG A 52 -11.17 -42.10 10.02
N GLU A 53 -9.84 -41.97 9.97
CA GLU A 53 -9.15 -40.85 9.32
C GLU A 53 -8.91 -41.05 7.81
N ILE A 54 -9.28 -42.23 7.24
CA ILE A 54 -9.11 -42.52 5.81
C ILE A 54 -10.48 -42.70 5.17
N ASN A 55 -10.76 -41.91 4.13
CA ASN A 55 -11.99 -42.08 3.37
C ASN A 55 -12.01 -43.40 2.58
N THR A 56 -13.21 -43.88 2.25
CA THR A 56 -13.41 -45.18 1.59
C THR A 56 -12.64 -45.34 0.28
N ARG A 57 -12.62 -44.31 -0.58
CA ARG A 57 -11.97 -44.37 -1.89
C ARG A 57 -10.46 -44.55 -1.74
N THR A 58 -9.85 -43.75 -0.87
CA THR A 58 -8.41 -43.81 -0.56
C THR A 58 -8.04 -45.12 0.13
N GLY A 59 -8.88 -45.60 1.05
CA GLY A 59 -8.69 -46.90 1.71
C GLY A 59 -8.63 -48.07 0.72
N ILE A 60 -9.52 -48.11 -0.26
CA ILE A 60 -9.53 -49.15 -1.31
C ILE A 60 -8.24 -49.11 -2.13
N LEU A 61 -7.80 -47.91 -2.55
CA LEU A 61 -6.57 -47.74 -3.32
C LEU A 61 -5.33 -48.18 -2.52
N LEU A 62 -5.26 -47.83 -1.24
CA LEU A 62 -4.16 -48.20 -0.35
C LEU A 62 -4.09 -49.71 -0.10
N VAL A 63 -5.23 -50.37 0.14
CA VAL A 63 -5.23 -51.84 0.26
C VAL A 63 -4.75 -52.48 -1.04
N ARG A 64 -5.19 -52.00 -2.21
CA ARG A 64 -4.69 -52.50 -3.49
C ARG A 64 -3.18 -52.27 -3.64
N TYR A 65 -2.68 -51.12 -3.23
CA TYR A 65 -1.25 -50.81 -3.22
C TYR A 65 -0.45 -51.77 -2.33
N LEU A 66 -0.92 -52.07 -1.11
CA LEU A 66 -0.22 -52.99 -0.20
C LEU A 66 -0.04 -54.40 -0.81
N TYR A 67 -1.01 -54.86 -1.61
CA TYR A 67 -0.94 -56.17 -2.27
C TYR A 67 -0.15 -56.17 -3.57
N THR A 68 -0.22 -55.09 -4.35
CA THR A 68 0.30 -55.07 -5.73
C THR A 68 1.59 -54.26 -5.90
N GLY A 69 1.89 -53.38 -4.94
CA GLY A 69 2.96 -52.39 -5.04
C GLY A 69 2.72 -51.30 -6.09
N ARG A 70 1.51 -51.18 -6.64
CA ARG A 70 1.18 -50.20 -7.68
C ARG A 70 -0.03 -49.36 -7.27
N ILE A 71 0.05 -48.07 -7.53
CA ILE A 71 -1.03 -47.10 -7.32
C ILE A 71 -0.93 -46.00 -8.36
N GLU A 72 -2.08 -45.51 -8.80
CA GLU A 72 -2.19 -44.40 -9.74
C GLU A 72 -2.44 -43.12 -8.94
N ILE A 73 -1.51 -42.17 -9.02
CA ILE A 73 -1.58 -40.88 -8.35
C ILE A 73 -2.15 -39.87 -9.33
N THR A 74 -3.19 -39.16 -8.92
CA THR A 74 -3.88 -38.12 -9.69
C THR A 74 -4.04 -36.86 -8.84
N THR A 75 -4.36 -35.73 -9.47
CA THR A 75 -4.63 -34.46 -8.76
C THR A 75 -5.76 -34.61 -7.74
N ASP A 76 -6.77 -35.43 -8.04
CA ASP A 76 -7.95 -35.63 -7.19
C ASP A 76 -7.69 -36.49 -5.95
N ASN A 77 -6.66 -37.34 -5.99
CA ASN A 77 -6.39 -38.31 -4.91
C ASN A 77 -5.09 -38.03 -4.14
N ALA A 78 -4.19 -37.19 -4.66
CA ALA A 78 -2.86 -37.00 -4.10
C ALA A 78 -2.87 -36.49 -2.65
N GLN A 79 -3.76 -35.56 -2.31
CA GLN A 79 -3.88 -35.00 -0.96
C GLN A 79 -4.37 -36.04 0.07
N ASP A 80 -5.42 -36.78 -0.27
CA ASP A 80 -5.97 -37.83 0.60
C ASP A 80 -4.96 -38.98 0.76
N LEU A 81 -4.28 -39.36 -0.32
CA LEU A 81 -3.23 -40.37 -0.29
C LEU A 81 -2.06 -39.91 0.58
N LEU A 82 -1.63 -38.66 0.47
CA LEU A 82 -0.53 -38.13 1.29
C LEU A 82 -0.86 -38.20 2.78
N SER A 83 -2.06 -37.74 3.16
CA SER A 83 -2.54 -37.77 4.55
C SER A 83 -2.56 -39.20 5.10
N ALA A 84 -3.07 -40.14 4.32
CA ALA A 84 -3.16 -41.54 4.72
C ALA A 84 -1.80 -42.26 4.75
N CYS A 85 -0.88 -41.92 3.84
CA CYS A 85 0.47 -42.48 3.81
C CYS A 85 1.29 -42.06 5.01
N GLU A 86 1.12 -40.81 5.48
CA GLU A 86 1.79 -40.34 6.70
C GLU A 86 1.31 -41.15 7.91
N MET A 87 0.00 -41.31 8.07
CA MET A 87 -0.58 -42.09 9.16
C MET A 87 -0.12 -43.56 9.14
N LEU A 88 -0.04 -44.16 7.95
CA LEU A 88 0.37 -45.56 7.76
C LEU A 88 1.89 -45.75 7.64
N LEU A 89 2.68 -44.67 7.77
CA LEU A 89 4.14 -44.68 7.67
C LEU A 89 4.67 -45.24 6.33
N LEU A 90 3.97 -44.98 5.22
CA LEU A 90 4.31 -45.47 3.88
C LEU A 90 5.31 -44.55 3.17
N GLY A 91 6.57 -44.57 3.63
CA GLY A 91 7.61 -43.65 3.17
C GLY A 91 7.91 -43.66 1.66
N ALA A 92 7.88 -44.83 1.00
CA ALA A 92 8.12 -44.91 -0.45
C ALA A 92 7.00 -44.23 -1.25
N LEU A 93 5.74 -44.48 -0.87
CA LEU A 93 4.59 -43.87 -1.53
C LEU A 93 4.54 -42.35 -1.27
N LYS A 94 4.95 -41.91 -0.08
CA LYS A 94 5.13 -40.46 0.22
C LYS A 94 6.09 -39.80 -0.77
N GLN A 95 7.21 -40.44 -1.11
CA GLN A 95 8.18 -39.90 -2.08
C GLN A 95 7.61 -39.83 -3.50
N ASP A 96 6.83 -40.84 -3.92
CA ASP A 96 6.19 -40.86 -5.23
C ASP A 96 5.13 -39.75 -5.35
N ILE A 97 4.33 -39.53 -4.29
CA ILE A 97 3.36 -38.43 -4.23
C ILE A 97 4.06 -37.08 -4.23
N GLU A 98 5.16 -36.94 -3.49
CA GLU A 98 5.98 -35.71 -3.49
C GLU A 98 6.49 -35.38 -4.89
N ALA A 99 7.02 -36.37 -5.61
CA ALA A 99 7.51 -36.20 -6.97
C ALA A 99 6.39 -35.85 -7.96
N PHE A 100 5.21 -36.45 -7.79
CA PHE A 100 4.03 -36.13 -8.59
C PHE A 100 3.58 -34.68 -8.38
N LEU A 101 3.39 -34.25 -7.12
CA LEU A 101 2.95 -32.88 -6.81
C LEU A 101 3.98 -31.82 -7.24
N CYS A 102 5.28 -32.11 -7.08
CA CYS A 102 6.33 -31.21 -7.56
C CYS A 102 6.35 -31.07 -9.10
N SER A 103 5.98 -32.12 -9.85
CA SER A 103 5.96 -32.07 -11.32
C SER A 103 4.68 -31.44 -11.90
N HIS A 104 3.62 -31.29 -11.08
CA HIS A 104 2.33 -30.71 -11.45
C HIS A 104 2.03 -29.40 -10.69
N THR A 105 3.07 -28.68 -10.26
CA THR A 105 2.91 -27.36 -9.63
C THR A 105 2.58 -26.31 -10.69
N GLU A 106 1.46 -25.63 -10.53
CA GLU A 106 0.90 -24.61 -11.42
C GLU A 106 0.45 -23.37 -10.64
N SER A 107 0.19 -22.26 -11.32
CA SER A 107 -0.21 -20.98 -10.68
C SER A 107 -1.57 -21.02 -9.97
N ASN A 108 -2.40 -22.02 -10.28
CA ASN A 108 -3.71 -22.26 -9.66
C ASN A 108 -3.68 -23.24 -8.47
N ASN A 109 -2.53 -23.83 -8.15
CA ASN A 109 -2.42 -24.83 -7.08
C ASN A 109 -1.16 -24.69 -6.21
N CYS A 110 -0.23 -23.78 -6.54
CA CYS A 110 1.06 -23.72 -5.87
C CYS A 110 0.95 -23.39 -4.37
N VAL A 111 -0.01 -22.55 -3.97
CA VAL A 111 -0.17 -22.15 -2.57
C VAL A 111 -0.81 -23.28 -1.77
N SER A 112 -1.77 -23.99 -2.36
CA SER A 112 -2.34 -25.22 -1.82
C SER A 112 -1.27 -26.30 -1.60
N ILE A 113 -0.38 -26.51 -2.59
CA ILE A 113 0.79 -27.39 -2.51
C ILE A 113 1.75 -26.95 -1.39
N MET A 114 2.00 -25.65 -1.24
CA MET A 114 2.82 -25.11 -0.15
C MET A 114 2.21 -25.40 1.23
N ASN A 115 0.92 -25.13 1.40
CA ASN A 115 0.23 -25.36 2.67
C ASN A 115 0.21 -26.84 3.04
N LEU A 116 0.00 -27.74 2.06
CA LEU A 116 0.12 -29.19 2.23
C LEU A 116 1.54 -29.59 2.65
N ALA A 117 2.56 -29.09 1.95
CA ALA A 117 3.94 -29.39 2.28
C ALA A 117 4.32 -28.90 3.70
N SER A 118 3.78 -27.75 4.12
CA SER A 118 3.97 -27.24 5.48
C SER A 118 3.25 -28.09 6.53
N LEU A 119 2.04 -28.58 6.23
CA LEU A 119 1.27 -29.43 7.14
C LEU A 119 1.96 -30.77 7.41
N HIS A 120 2.64 -31.34 6.41
CA HIS A 120 3.30 -32.65 6.48
C HIS A 120 4.83 -32.60 6.62
N ASP A 121 5.41 -31.44 6.98
CA ASP A 121 6.87 -31.18 7.12
C ASP A 121 7.71 -31.63 5.90
N MET A 122 7.19 -31.44 4.69
CA MET A 122 7.84 -31.83 3.43
C MET A 122 8.73 -30.69 2.90
N LYS A 123 9.92 -30.55 3.50
CA LYS A 123 10.83 -29.40 3.27
C LYS A 123 11.25 -29.20 1.81
N LYS A 124 11.48 -30.27 1.05
CA LYS A 124 11.93 -30.18 -0.35
C LYS A 124 10.79 -29.70 -1.26
N MET A 125 9.61 -30.30 -1.15
CA MET A 125 8.38 -29.85 -1.81
C MET A 125 8.04 -28.40 -1.48
N LEU A 126 8.11 -28.02 -0.20
CA LEU A 126 7.87 -26.65 0.24
C LEU A 126 8.83 -25.66 -0.43
N GLY A 127 10.13 -26.01 -0.47
CA GLY A 127 11.14 -25.19 -1.15
C GLY A 127 10.89 -25.02 -2.64
N ASN A 128 10.47 -26.09 -3.34
CA ASN A 128 10.12 -26.04 -4.76
C ASN A 128 8.90 -25.17 -5.02
N ALA A 129 7.84 -25.32 -4.22
CA ALA A 129 6.62 -24.56 -4.39
C ALA A 129 6.81 -23.07 -4.04
N LYS A 130 7.60 -22.75 -3.01
CA LYS A 130 8.02 -21.37 -2.70
C LYS A 130 8.82 -20.74 -3.84
N LYS A 131 9.72 -21.50 -4.47
CA LYS A 131 10.48 -21.05 -5.63
C LYS A 131 9.55 -20.77 -6.82
N PHE A 132 8.59 -21.66 -7.09
CA PHE A 132 7.60 -21.46 -8.14
C PHE A 132 6.76 -20.19 -7.91
N LEU A 133 6.27 -19.97 -6.67
CA LEU A 133 5.52 -18.78 -6.28
C LEU A 133 6.32 -17.49 -6.53
N HIS A 134 7.62 -17.50 -6.24
CA HIS A 134 8.50 -16.36 -6.49
C HIS A 134 8.66 -16.08 -8.00
N GLU A 135 8.86 -17.12 -8.80
CA GLU A 135 9.06 -16.99 -10.26
C GLU A 135 7.76 -16.60 -11.01
N HIS A 136 6.59 -17.05 -10.54
CA HIS A 136 5.29 -16.87 -11.20
C HIS A 136 4.33 -15.99 -10.40
N MET A 137 4.85 -15.09 -9.57
CA MET A 137 4.04 -14.28 -8.65
C MET A 137 2.87 -13.56 -9.35
N LYS A 138 3.09 -13.03 -10.55
CA LYS A 138 2.08 -12.26 -11.30
C LYS A 138 0.89 -13.12 -11.70
N GLU A 139 1.12 -14.38 -12.03
CA GLU A 139 0.06 -15.31 -12.40
C GLU A 139 -0.72 -15.75 -11.17
N VAL A 140 -0.03 -16.09 -10.08
CA VAL A 140 -0.67 -16.49 -8.80
C VAL A 140 -1.53 -15.37 -8.22
N VAL A 141 -1.12 -14.11 -8.40
CA VAL A 141 -1.87 -12.93 -7.95
C VAL A 141 -3.22 -12.79 -8.69
N GLU A 142 -3.40 -13.41 -9.85
CA GLU A 142 -4.69 -13.43 -10.58
C GLU A 142 -5.58 -14.62 -10.21
N THR A 143 -5.10 -15.60 -9.43
CA THR A 143 -5.86 -16.78 -9.05
C THR A 143 -6.47 -16.66 -7.65
N ASP A 144 -7.43 -17.54 -7.34
CA ASP A 144 -8.04 -17.60 -5.99
C ASP A 144 -7.08 -18.13 -4.91
N GLU A 145 -5.93 -18.68 -5.31
CA GLU A 145 -4.90 -19.22 -4.39
C GLU A 145 -4.33 -18.15 -3.44
N ILE A 146 -4.38 -16.87 -3.83
CA ILE A 146 -3.91 -15.77 -2.98
C ILE A 146 -4.64 -15.71 -1.63
N ARG A 147 -5.87 -16.23 -1.54
CA ARG A 147 -6.63 -16.35 -0.29
C ARG A 147 -5.97 -17.33 0.67
N LEU A 148 -5.33 -18.39 0.16
CA LEU A 148 -4.73 -19.45 0.95
C LEU A 148 -3.31 -19.10 1.43
N LEU A 149 -2.71 -18.04 0.87
CA LEU A 149 -1.34 -17.64 1.17
C LEU A 149 -1.23 -17.06 2.59
N GLN A 150 -0.31 -17.61 3.38
CA GLN A 150 -0.03 -17.15 4.74
C GLN A 150 0.80 -15.86 4.74
N GLU A 151 0.61 -15.02 5.76
CA GLU A 151 1.31 -13.72 5.87
C GLU A 151 2.84 -13.88 5.93
N ALA A 152 3.33 -14.91 6.64
CA ALA A 152 4.77 -15.17 6.76
C ALA A 152 5.42 -15.48 5.40
N ASP A 153 4.74 -16.25 4.55
CA ASP A 153 5.22 -16.60 3.21
C ASP A 153 5.13 -15.40 2.26
N LEU A 154 4.08 -14.57 2.40
CA LEU A 154 3.97 -13.31 1.68
C LEU A 154 5.19 -12.42 1.96
N ILE A 155 5.53 -12.18 3.23
CA ILE A 155 6.67 -11.36 3.64
C ILE A 155 7.99 -11.91 3.07
N GLU A 156 8.16 -13.23 3.08
CA GLU A 156 9.33 -13.88 2.49
C GLU A 156 9.45 -13.60 0.97
N VAL A 157 8.34 -13.66 0.23
CA VAL A 157 8.31 -13.36 -1.20
C VAL A 157 8.60 -11.88 -1.46
N LEU A 158 7.98 -10.97 -0.70
CA LEU A 158 8.20 -9.52 -0.85
C LEU A 158 9.68 -9.14 -0.70
N GLY A 159 10.39 -9.79 0.23
CA GLY A 159 11.82 -9.55 0.45
C GLY A 159 12.74 -10.02 -0.69
N LYS A 160 12.29 -10.94 -1.55
CA LYS A 160 13.09 -11.52 -2.65
C LYS A 160 12.78 -10.90 -4.01
N THR A 161 11.65 -10.23 -4.16
CA THR A 161 11.23 -9.63 -5.44
C THR A 161 11.95 -8.30 -5.69
N LEU A 162 12.44 -8.11 -6.92
CA LEU A 162 13.14 -6.89 -7.33
C LEU A 162 12.18 -5.71 -7.59
N SER A 163 10.99 -6.00 -8.12
CA SER A 163 9.98 -5.01 -8.51
C SER A 163 9.12 -4.57 -7.33
N GLN A 164 9.27 -3.30 -6.93
CA GLN A 164 8.46 -2.72 -5.85
C GLN A 164 7.01 -2.44 -6.26
N GLU A 165 6.75 -2.25 -7.56
CA GLU A 165 5.40 -2.09 -8.11
C GLU A 165 4.63 -3.42 -8.01
N ASP A 166 5.28 -4.52 -8.39
CA ASP A 166 4.68 -5.86 -8.27
C ASP A 166 4.45 -6.23 -6.80
N ASN A 167 5.39 -5.87 -5.91
CA ASN A 167 5.20 -6.03 -4.46
C ASN A 167 4.00 -5.26 -3.94
N PHE A 168 3.81 -4.01 -4.36
CA PHE A 168 2.63 -3.22 -3.97
C PHE A 168 1.33 -3.89 -4.43
N CYS A 169 1.25 -4.27 -5.72
CA CYS A 169 0.08 -4.96 -6.27
C CYS A 169 -0.19 -6.28 -5.54
N PHE A 170 0.87 -7.02 -5.18
CA PHE A 170 0.73 -8.28 -4.46
C PHE A 170 0.13 -8.08 -3.06
N VAL A 171 0.67 -7.14 -2.27
CA VAL A 171 0.11 -6.75 -0.97
C VAL A 171 -1.35 -6.29 -1.13
N GLN A 172 -1.61 -5.42 -2.09
CA GLN A 172 -2.94 -4.87 -2.37
C GLN A 172 -3.96 -5.98 -2.64
N LYS A 173 -3.63 -6.97 -3.48
CA LYS A 173 -4.54 -8.08 -3.77
C LYS A 173 -4.68 -9.06 -2.62
N TRP A 174 -3.59 -9.37 -1.92
CA TRP A 174 -3.62 -10.28 -0.77
C TRP A 174 -4.49 -9.72 0.37
N VAL A 175 -4.37 -8.42 0.66
CA VAL A 175 -5.21 -7.75 1.65
C VAL A 175 -6.67 -7.73 1.22
N LYS A 176 -6.96 -7.45 -0.05
CA LYS A 176 -8.34 -7.45 -0.58
C LYS A 176 -8.98 -8.84 -0.71
N SER A 177 -8.21 -9.90 -0.49
CA SER A 177 -8.71 -11.27 -0.65
C SER A 177 -9.57 -11.74 0.54
N ALA A 178 -9.44 -11.09 1.71
CA ALA A 178 -10.25 -11.33 2.90
C ALA A 178 -10.37 -10.05 3.74
N ASP A 179 -11.57 -9.71 4.20
CA ASP A 179 -11.86 -8.43 4.88
C ASP A 179 -11.03 -8.23 6.17
N GLU A 180 -10.77 -9.31 6.91
CA GLU A 180 -9.98 -9.30 8.15
C GLU A 180 -8.52 -8.88 7.94
N ARG A 181 -8.01 -8.96 6.70
CA ARG A 181 -6.61 -8.62 6.38
C ARG A 181 -6.38 -7.12 6.21
N ALA A 182 -7.44 -6.31 6.13
CA ALA A 182 -7.34 -4.87 5.90
C ALA A 182 -6.43 -4.16 6.93
N GLU A 183 -6.48 -4.59 8.19
CA GLU A 183 -5.68 -4.04 9.28
C GLU A 183 -4.17 -4.30 9.12
N ARG A 184 -3.80 -5.35 8.39
CA ARG A 184 -2.39 -5.73 8.14
C ARG A 184 -1.75 -4.93 7.00
N PHE A 185 -2.51 -4.14 6.24
CA PHE A 185 -2.01 -3.42 5.07
C PHE A 185 -0.82 -2.51 5.42
N ASP A 186 -0.88 -1.84 6.56
CA ASP A 186 0.12 -0.86 6.96
C ASP A 186 1.43 -1.54 7.34
N ASP A 187 1.34 -2.62 8.10
CA ASP A 187 2.49 -3.46 8.46
C ASP A 187 3.17 -4.02 7.19
N LEU A 188 2.38 -4.52 6.24
CA LEU A 188 2.89 -5.10 5.00
C LEU A 188 3.49 -4.06 4.05
N LEU A 189 2.94 -2.85 4.02
CA LEU A 189 3.45 -1.75 3.18
C LEU A 189 4.88 -1.34 3.57
N HIS A 190 5.31 -1.59 4.83
CA HIS A 190 6.69 -1.35 5.25
C HIS A 190 7.72 -2.18 4.47
N HIS A 191 7.30 -3.31 3.88
CA HIS A 191 8.14 -4.14 3.03
C HIS A 191 8.21 -3.65 1.57
N VAL A 192 7.50 -2.57 1.23
CA VAL A 192 7.47 -1.98 -0.11
C VAL A 192 8.07 -0.58 -0.09
N THR A 193 9.10 -0.36 -0.91
CA THR A 193 9.78 0.94 -1.06
C THR A 193 9.16 1.72 -2.22
N LEU A 194 8.18 2.57 -1.94
CA LEU A 194 7.42 3.33 -2.95
C LEU A 194 8.30 4.31 -3.75
N SER A 195 9.37 4.85 -3.18
CA SER A 195 10.34 5.71 -3.88
C SER A 195 11.00 5.05 -5.09
N LYS A 196 11.06 3.71 -5.13
CA LYS A 196 11.61 2.93 -6.25
C LYS A 196 10.58 2.64 -7.35
N CYS A 197 9.30 2.93 -7.11
CA CYS A 197 8.26 2.82 -8.12
C CYS A 197 8.31 4.02 -9.08
N SER A 198 7.77 3.84 -10.29
CA SER A 198 7.62 4.91 -11.26
C SER A 198 6.63 5.98 -10.78
N ASP A 199 6.86 7.23 -11.20
CA ASP A 199 5.97 8.35 -10.87
C ASP A 199 4.56 8.19 -11.49
N GLU A 200 4.43 7.40 -12.54
CA GLU A 200 3.15 7.00 -13.15
C GLU A 200 2.41 6.01 -12.25
N PHE A 201 3.06 4.92 -11.83
CA PHE A 201 2.46 3.93 -10.93
C PHE A 201 2.03 4.53 -9.60
N ILE A 202 2.86 5.38 -8.99
CA ILE A 202 2.51 6.05 -7.73
C ILE A 202 1.23 6.88 -7.92
N ARG A 203 1.16 7.66 -8.99
CA ARG A 203 0.05 8.58 -9.24
C ARG A 203 -1.25 7.86 -9.57
N ASP A 204 -1.18 6.82 -10.39
CA ASP A 204 -2.36 6.20 -11.01
C ASP A 204 -2.84 4.96 -10.24
N THR A 205 -1.95 4.28 -9.51
CA THR A 205 -2.26 3.09 -8.71
C THR A 205 -2.22 3.38 -7.21
N VAL A 206 -1.07 3.80 -6.68
CA VAL A 206 -0.86 3.92 -5.22
C VAL A 206 -1.75 5.00 -4.61
N MET A 207 -1.76 6.20 -5.22
CA MET A 207 -2.55 7.33 -4.73
C MET A 207 -4.07 7.17 -4.94
N GLU A 208 -4.49 6.19 -5.76
CA GLU A 208 -5.90 5.88 -5.98
C GLU A 208 -6.37 4.69 -5.10
N GLU A 209 -5.48 4.01 -4.40
CA GLU A 209 -5.81 2.90 -3.50
C GLU A 209 -6.58 3.40 -2.27
N ARG A 210 -7.68 2.71 -1.91
CA ARG A 210 -8.51 3.09 -0.75
C ARG A 210 -7.77 2.86 0.56
N LEU A 211 -6.99 1.79 0.68
CA LEU A 211 -6.22 1.46 1.89
C LEU A 211 -5.06 2.45 2.17
N MET A 212 -4.62 3.19 1.15
CA MET A 212 -3.64 4.28 1.29
C MET A 212 -4.26 5.56 1.83
N ILE A 213 -5.58 5.64 1.93
CA ILE A 213 -6.30 6.85 2.32
C ILE A 213 -6.65 6.75 3.79
N SER A 214 -6.20 7.74 4.55
CA SER A 214 -6.78 7.96 5.86
C SER A 214 -8.18 8.52 5.70
N GLU A 215 -9.15 7.85 6.33
CA GLU A 215 -10.51 8.38 6.46
C GLU A 215 -10.54 9.63 7.36
N ASN A 216 -9.49 9.85 8.15
CA ASN A 216 -9.38 10.93 9.12
C ASN A 216 -8.35 11.97 8.70
N MET A 217 -8.68 13.23 8.94
CA MET A 217 -7.70 14.30 8.96
C MET A 217 -7.08 14.37 10.35
N TRP A 218 -5.79 14.70 10.44
CA TRP A 218 -5.08 14.72 11.71
C TRP A 218 -4.79 16.15 12.18
N LEU A 219 -5.09 16.45 13.44
CA LEU A 219 -4.73 17.71 14.08
C LEU A 219 -3.71 17.45 15.17
N CYS A 220 -2.59 18.15 15.11
CA CYS A 220 -1.73 18.29 16.27
C CYS A 220 -2.03 19.67 16.88
N SER A 221 -2.74 19.64 18.02
CA SER A 221 -3.25 20.83 18.71
C SER A 221 -2.20 21.55 19.55
N ASP A 222 -1.17 20.80 19.96
CA ASP A 222 0.02 21.30 20.65
C ASP A 222 1.19 20.40 20.25
N ILE A 223 2.16 21.00 19.57
CA ILE A 223 3.32 20.27 19.11
C ILE A 223 4.21 19.75 20.25
N ASN A 224 4.16 20.39 21.41
CA ASN A 224 4.91 19.96 22.59
C ASN A 224 4.34 18.69 23.20
N LEU A 225 3.03 18.44 23.02
CA LEU A 225 2.38 17.21 23.46
C LEU A 225 2.66 16.03 22.52
N GLN A 226 3.27 16.28 21.35
CA GLN A 226 3.68 15.26 20.38
C GLN A 226 2.60 14.20 20.10
N THR A 227 1.35 14.64 20.02
CA THR A 227 0.20 13.75 19.81
C THR A 227 -0.67 14.27 18.67
N TRP A 228 -1.12 13.33 17.86
CA TRP A 228 -2.10 13.56 16.81
C TRP A 228 -3.49 13.20 17.31
N GLN A 229 -4.45 14.05 16.99
CA GLN A 229 -5.86 13.84 17.26
C GLN A 229 -6.60 13.72 15.93
N SER A 230 -7.56 12.80 15.86
CA SER A 230 -8.43 12.69 14.71
C SER A 230 -9.40 13.88 14.67
N LEU A 231 -9.46 14.55 13.53
CA LEU A 231 -10.52 15.49 13.18
C LEU A 231 -11.55 14.80 12.30
N TYR A 232 -12.80 15.25 12.44
CA TYR A 232 -13.85 14.88 11.50
C TYR A 232 -13.44 15.23 10.09
N ALA A 233 -13.52 14.22 9.22
CA ALA A 233 -13.24 14.35 7.81
C ALA A 233 -14.06 15.50 7.19
N PRO A 234 -13.54 16.14 6.11
CA PRO A 234 -14.33 17.10 5.38
C PRO A 234 -15.67 16.50 4.90
N PRO A 235 -16.71 17.34 4.67
CA PRO A 235 -18.02 16.88 4.21
C PRO A 235 -17.98 16.00 2.96
N SER A 236 -16.89 16.09 2.18
CA SER A 236 -16.64 15.26 1.01
C SER A 236 -15.22 14.70 1.02
N GLN A 237 -15.09 13.39 0.83
CA GLN A 237 -13.81 12.66 0.73
C GLN A 237 -13.14 12.85 -0.65
N HIS A 238 -12.83 14.09 -1.01
CA HIS A 238 -12.13 14.39 -2.26
C HIS A 238 -10.67 13.95 -2.18
N ARG A 239 -10.08 13.56 -3.31
CA ARG A 239 -8.65 13.28 -3.47
C ARG A 239 -7.97 14.42 -4.23
N ASN A 240 -6.68 14.65 -4.02
CA ASN A 240 -5.92 15.67 -4.75
C ASN A 240 -6.56 17.08 -4.68
N TYR A 241 -7.27 17.41 -3.60
CA TYR A 241 -7.74 18.77 -3.33
C TYR A 241 -6.57 19.64 -2.88
N SER A 242 -6.78 20.95 -2.87
CA SER A 242 -5.83 21.91 -2.30
C SER A 242 -6.31 22.37 -0.94
N ALA A 243 -5.38 22.63 -0.03
CA ALA A 243 -5.67 23.15 1.30
C ALA A 243 -4.75 24.34 1.60
N CYS A 244 -5.27 25.34 2.28
CA CYS A 244 -4.47 26.45 2.80
C CYS A 244 -4.99 26.93 4.16
N ALA A 245 -4.07 27.41 5.01
CA ALA A 245 -4.44 28.04 6.27
C ALA A 245 -5.27 29.31 6.03
N SER A 246 -6.21 29.58 6.92
CA SER A 246 -7.02 30.80 6.96
C SER A 246 -7.15 31.28 8.41
N PRO A 247 -7.52 32.55 8.67
CA PRO A 247 -7.76 33.01 10.03
C PRO A 247 -8.75 32.09 10.75
N GLY A 248 -8.37 31.59 11.93
CA GLY A 248 -9.20 30.70 12.73
C GLY A 248 -9.28 29.25 12.26
N GLY A 249 -8.61 28.84 11.17
CA GLY A 249 -8.65 27.46 10.69
C GLY A 249 -7.99 27.26 9.32
N PHE A 250 -8.68 26.59 8.40
CA PHE A 250 -8.17 26.36 7.04
C PHE A 250 -9.31 26.15 6.05
N ILE A 251 -8.97 26.25 4.76
CA ILE A 251 -9.88 26.07 3.64
C ILE A 251 -9.38 24.92 2.78
N ILE A 252 -10.30 24.07 2.33
CA ILE A 252 -10.05 23.06 1.30
C ILE A 252 -10.86 23.39 0.05
N SER A 253 -10.32 23.06 -1.12
CA SER A 253 -10.96 23.36 -2.40
C SER A 253 -10.71 22.28 -3.44
N GLY A 254 -11.74 21.97 -4.21
CA GLY A 254 -11.73 21.07 -5.36
C GLY A 254 -11.33 19.63 -5.03
N GLY A 255 -10.51 19.06 -5.89
CA GLY A 255 -10.09 17.67 -5.85
C GLY A 255 -10.87 16.79 -6.82
N ARG A 256 -10.85 15.48 -6.56
CA ARG A 256 -11.45 14.45 -7.41
C ARG A 256 -12.20 13.45 -6.55
N LEU A 257 -13.42 13.10 -6.97
CA LEU A 257 -14.23 12.07 -6.33
C LEU A 257 -14.71 11.09 -7.39
N LYS A 258 -14.47 9.79 -7.17
CA LYS A 258 -14.87 8.70 -8.11
C LYS A 258 -14.48 9.01 -9.56
N GLY A 259 -13.26 9.48 -9.77
CA GLY A 259 -12.76 9.78 -11.12
C GLY A 259 -13.11 11.17 -11.67
N VAL A 260 -13.98 11.94 -11.00
CA VAL A 260 -14.50 13.23 -11.50
C VAL A 260 -13.95 14.40 -10.69
N CYS A 261 -13.46 15.45 -11.36
CA CYS A 261 -13.00 16.68 -10.71
C CYS A 261 -14.17 17.42 -10.05
N LYS A 262 -13.89 18.10 -8.93
CA LYS A 262 -14.89 18.80 -8.12
C LYS A 262 -14.54 20.29 -7.98
N SER A 263 -15.57 21.11 -7.81
CA SER A 263 -15.45 22.56 -7.61
C SER A 263 -15.77 23.00 -6.17
N ASP A 264 -16.18 22.06 -5.32
CA ASP A 264 -16.62 22.35 -3.96
C ASP A 264 -15.49 22.96 -3.12
N CYS A 265 -15.87 23.87 -2.23
CA CYS A 265 -14.97 24.55 -1.30
C CYS A 265 -15.56 24.48 0.11
N TYR A 266 -14.72 24.24 1.11
CA TYR A 266 -15.15 24.16 2.50
C TYR A 266 -14.14 24.88 3.39
N SER A 267 -14.62 25.67 4.34
CA SER A 267 -13.81 26.23 5.42
C SER A 267 -14.05 25.46 6.70
N TYR A 268 -12.98 25.14 7.42
CA TYR A 268 -13.02 24.58 8.76
C TYR A 268 -12.67 25.67 9.77
N ASP A 269 -13.51 25.82 10.78
CA ASP A 269 -13.26 26.69 11.92
C ASP A 269 -12.70 25.87 13.09
N ALA A 270 -11.47 26.15 13.49
CA ALA A 270 -10.76 25.38 14.50
C ALA A 270 -11.21 25.69 15.94
N GLN A 271 -12.00 26.75 16.16
CA GLN A 271 -12.53 27.08 17.49
C GLN A 271 -13.82 26.29 17.78
N SER A 272 -14.75 26.26 16.84
CA SER A 272 -16.03 25.55 16.93
C SER A 272 -15.93 24.09 16.47
N GLY A 273 -14.88 23.74 15.72
CA GLY A 273 -14.70 22.42 15.13
C GLY A 273 -15.68 22.11 14.01
N GLN A 274 -16.22 23.15 13.36
CA GLN A 274 -17.28 23.01 12.36
C GLN A 274 -16.80 23.31 10.95
N TRP A 275 -17.39 22.59 10.00
CA TRP A 275 -17.22 22.82 8.57
C TRP A 275 -18.33 23.74 8.04
N THR A 276 -17.95 24.68 7.18
CA THR A 276 -18.89 25.54 6.44
C THR A 276 -18.65 25.39 4.95
N THR A 277 -19.73 25.21 4.19
CA THR A 277 -19.67 25.18 2.72
C THR A 277 -19.50 26.58 2.17
N LEU A 278 -18.47 26.76 1.34
CA LEU A 278 -18.23 28.00 0.60
C LEU A 278 -18.80 27.87 -0.83
N PRO A 279 -19.04 28.99 -1.54
CA PRO A 279 -19.46 28.94 -2.93
C PRO A 279 -18.46 28.15 -3.79
N PRO A 280 -18.95 27.31 -4.72
CA PRO A 280 -18.06 26.48 -5.54
C PRO A 280 -17.27 27.31 -6.55
N MET A 281 -16.07 26.85 -6.91
CA MET A 281 -15.25 27.42 -7.99
C MET A 281 -15.99 27.38 -9.33
N SER A 282 -15.65 28.27 -10.27
CA SER A 282 -16.26 28.23 -11.61
C SER A 282 -15.77 27.07 -12.47
N ILE A 283 -14.58 26.51 -12.16
CA ILE A 283 -14.01 25.35 -12.84
C ILE A 283 -13.69 24.27 -11.80
N ALA A 284 -14.29 23.09 -11.98
CA ALA A 284 -13.96 21.91 -11.21
C ALA A 284 -12.54 21.44 -11.54
N ARG A 285 -11.70 21.25 -10.52
CA ARG A 285 -10.26 21.01 -10.71
C ARG A 285 -9.65 20.19 -9.58
N ARG A 286 -8.54 19.50 -9.89
CA ARG A 286 -7.67 18.80 -8.93
C ARG A 286 -6.22 19.24 -9.08
N ALA A 287 -5.39 18.99 -8.06
CA ALA A 287 -3.96 19.32 -8.05
C ALA A 287 -3.65 20.79 -8.43
N HIS A 288 -4.61 21.69 -8.18
CA HIS A 288 -4.40 23.13 -8.16
C HIS A 288 -3.77 23.53 -6.84
N SER A 289 -3.32 24.77 -6.78
CA SER A 289 -2.74 25.34 -5.58
C SER A 289 -3.65 26.44 -5.06
N SER A 290 -3.89 26.44 -3.76
CA SER A 290 -4.70 27.44 -3.05
C SER A 290 -3.85 28.21 -2.05
N ILE A 291 -4.11 29.50 -1.89
CA ILE A 291 -3.50 30.30 -0.83
C ILE A 291 -4.48 31.39 -0.36
N TYR A 292 -4.51 31.64 0.94
CA TYR A 292 -5.29 32.71 1.54
C TYR A 292 -4.40 33.94 1.72
N HIS A 293 -4.84 35.09 1.24
CA HIS A 293 -4.14 36.37 1.43
C HIS A 293 -5.12 37.54 1.41
N ASN A 294 -4.97 38.49 2.33
CA ASN A 294 -5.82 39.70 2.42
C ASN A 294 -7.32 39.41 2.28
N GLU A 295 -7.84 38.49 3.09
CA GLU A 295 -9.26 38.10 3.13
C GLU A 295 -9.81 37.51 1.84
N CYS A 296 -8.92 36.96 1.02
CA CYS A 296 -9.29 36.35 -0.25
C CYS A 296 -8.62 34.99 -0.39
N LEU A 297 -9.37 34.02 -0.90
CA LEU A 297 -8.84 32.74 -1.31
C LEU A 297 -8.47 32.81 -2.80
N TYR A 298 -7.22 32.51 -3.11
CA TYR A 298 -6.71 32.44 -4.49
C TYR A 298 -6.54 30.98 -4.90
N ILE A 299 -7.04 30.65 -6.07
CA ILE A 299 -6.95 29.33 -6.70
C ILE A 299 -6.19 29.48 -8.01
N VAL A 300 -5.10 28.72 -8.15
CA VAL A 300 -4.15 28.87 -9.26
C VAL A 300 -3.93 27.52 -9.96
N GLY A 301 -4.18 27.47 -11.27
CA GLY A 301 -3.86 26.31 -12.12
C GLY A 301 -4.63 25.04 -11.74
N GLY A 302 -3.97 23.87 -11.86
CA GLY A 302 -4.55 22.55 -11.60
C GLY A 302 -4.91 21.81 -12.87
N ARG A 303 -5.74 20.76 -12.75
CA ARG A 303 -6.26 19.98 -13.89
C ARG A 303 -7.78 19.85 -13.81
N ASP A 304 -8.46 20.07 -14.93
CA ASP A 304 -9.92 19.90 -15.06
C ASP A 304 -10.35 18.44 -15.31
N GLY A 305 -9.38 17.53 -15.42
CA GLY A 305 -9.60 16.12 -15.70
C GLY A 305 -8.77 15.67 -16.90
N GLN A 306 -8.65 16.53 -17.91
CA GLN A 306 -7.87 16.27 -19.12
C GLN A 306 -6.64 17.18 -19.18
N ASN A 307 -6.86 18.48 -19.06
CA ASN A 307 -5.86 19.50 -19.34
C ASN A 307 -5.32 20.15 -18.07
N CYS A 308 -4.07 20.61 -18.11
CA CYS A 308 -3.60 21.57 -17.12
C CYS A 308 -4.25 22.93 -17.37
N LEU A 309 -4.54 23.66 -16.30
CA LEU A 309 -5.19 24.96 -16.35
C LEU A 309 -4.17 26.09 -16.16
N ASP A 310 -4.39 27.21 -16.84
CA ASP A 310 -3.73 28.50 -16.62
C ASP A 310 -4.61 29.49 -15.83
N SER A 311 -5.87 29.12 -15.58
CA SER A 311 -6.85 29.98 -14.94
C SER A 311 -6.53 30.26 -13.47
N VAL A 312 -6.84 31.49 -13.07
CA VAL A 312 -6.68 32.00 -11.71
C VAL A 312 -8.03 32.55 -11.25
N GLU A 313 -8.51 32.06 -10.11
CA GLU A 313 -9.78 32.49 -9.52
C GLU A 313 -9.53 33.03 -8.11
N LYS A 314 -10.30 34.05 -7.73
CA LYS A 314 -10.26 34.68 -6.42
C LYS A 314 -11.66 34.68 -5.82
N LEU A 315 -11.80 34.13 -4.63
CA LEU A 315 -13.00 34.28 -3.79
C LEU A 315 -12.73 35.38 -2.77
N ASP A 316 -13.54 36.42 -2.80
CA ASP A 316 -13.58 37.43 -1.75
C ASP A 316 -14.38 36.87 -0.57
N MET A 317 -13.76 36.75 0.61
CA MET A 317 -14.36 36.08 1.75
C MET A 317 -15.42 36.91 2.47
N ARG A 318 -15.51 38.22 2.19
CA ARG A 318 -16.55 39.10 2.76
C ARG A 318 -17.85 39.01 1.98
N SER A 319 -17.74 39.08 0.65
CA SER A 319 -18.88 39.06 -0.27
C SER A 319 -19.26 37.65 -0.73
N LEU A 320 -18.36 36.67 -0.52
CA LEU A 320 -18.47 35.30 -1.01
C LEU A 320 -18.69 35.25 -2.54
N GLN A 321 -18.06 36.17 -3.27
CA GLN A 321 -18.12 36.24 -4.73
C GLN A 321 -16.80 35.82 -5.37
N TRP A 322 -16.91 34.97 -6.39
CA TRP A 322 -15.78 34.58 -7.23
C TRP A 322 -15.54 35.64 -8.31
N SER A 323 -14.26 35.90 -8.57
CA SER A 323 -13.78 36.73 -9.67
C SER A 323 -12.63 36.04 -10.38
N ARG A 324 -12.53 36.26 -11.69
CA ARG A 324 -11.42 35.75 -12.50
C ARG A 324 -10.29 36.76 -12.49
N LEU A 325 -9.07 36.27 -12.27
CA LEU A 325 -7.86 37.06 -12.36
C LEU A 325 -7.14 36.79 -13.69
N PRO A 326 -6.17 37.63 -14.07
CA PRO A 326 -5.28 37.36 -15.20
C PRO A 326 -4.71 35.95 -15.15
N ARG A 327 -4.74 35.27 -16.29
CA ARG A 327 -4.26 33.89 -16.42
C ARG A 327 -2.76 33.80 -16.24
N LEU A 328 -2.29 32.66 -15.75
CA LEU A 328 -0.88 32.32 -15.74
C LEU A 328 -0.32 32.37 -17.18
N PRO A 329 0.94 32.78 -17.37
CA PRO A 329 1.61 32.70 -18.67
C PRO A 329 1.73 31.27 -19.22
N ARG A 330 1.57 30.26 -18.36
CA ARG A 330 1.63 28.84 -18.71
C ARG A 330 0.63 28.03 -17.89
N SER A 331 -0.05 27.08 -18.53
CA SER A 331 -0.87 26.09 -17.84
C SER A 331 -0.02 25.17 -16.97
N ALA A 332 -0.41 24.95 -15.72
CA ALA A 332 0.34 24.11 -14.79
C ALA A 332 -0.55 23.52 -13.69
N CYS A 333 -0.11 22.41 -13.13
CA CYS A 333 -0.64 21.83 -11.90
C CYS A 333 0.49 21.60 -10.88
N ARG A 334 0.15 21.39 -9.60
CA ARG A 334 1.13 21.22 -8.50
C ARG A 334 2.12 22.38 -8.43
N LEU A 335 1.63 23.60 -8.64
CA LEU A 335 2.42 24.81 -8.48
C LEU A 335 2.76 25.03 -7.02
N TYR A 336 3.92 25.58 -6.76
CA TYR A 336 4.25 26.14 -5.46
C TYR A 336 3.68 27.55 -5.39
N LEU A 337 2.89 27.85 -4.36
CA LEU A 337 2.39 29.20 -4.10
C LEU A 337 3.02 29.77 -2.84
N ALA A 338 3.36 31.04 -2.89
CA ALA A 338 3.94 31.77 -1.78
C ALA A 338 3.53 33.23 -1.84
N ILE A 339 3.30 33.85 -0.68
CA ILE A 339 3.15 35.31 -0.56
C ILE A 339 4.45 35.89 -0.01
N ALA A 340 5.07 36.82 -0.72
CA ALA A 340 6.25 37.51 -0.24
C ALA A 340 6.27 38.95 -0.79
N SER A 341 6.75 39.92 -0.01
CA SER A 341 6.73 41.34 -0.41
C SER A 341 5.32 41.79 -0.86
N ASN A 342 4.27 41.27 -0.21
CA ASN A 342 2.86 41.48 -0.52
C ASN A 342 2.43 41.11 -1.96
N ASN A 343 3.16 40.25 -2.67
CA ASN A 343 2.79 39.73 -3.99
C ASN A 343 2.66 38.20 -3.97
N LEU A 344 1.93 37.66 -4.94
CA LEU A 344 1.74 36.21 -5.08
C LEU A 344 2.77 35.63 -6.05
N PHE A 345 3.50 34.62 -5.63
CA PHE A 345 4.44 33.87 -6.45
C PHE A 345 3.86 32.51 -6.81
N ALA A 346 3.89 32.18 -8.10
CA ALA A 346 3.62 30.84 -8.63
C ALA A 346 4.91 30.27 -9.20
N LEU A 347 5.41 29.20 -8.57
CA LEU A 347 6.73 28.62 -8.87
C LEU A 347 6.60 27.18 -9.37
N GLY A 348 7.32 26.86 -10.44
CA GLY A 348 7.50 25.53 -10.99
C GLY A 348 6.22 24.81 -11.41
N GLY A 349 5.95 23.68 -10.76
CA GLY A 349 4.84 22.79 -11.11
C GLY A 349 5.04 22.01 -12.40
N SER A 350 4.03 21.22 -12.75
CA SER A 350 4.05 20.27 -13.87
C SER A 350 3.05 20.64 -14.96
N SER A 351 3.46 20.54 -16.22
CA SER A 351 2.60 20.62 -17.39
C SER A 351 2.91 19.46 -18.34
N GLY A 352 1.90 18.67 -18.70
CA GLY A 352 2.10 17.50 -19.56
C GLY A 352 3.07 16.46 -19.00
N GLY A 353 3.20 16.36 -17.67
CA GLY A 353 4.16 15.46 -17.00
C GLY A 353 5.54 16.08 -16.76
N ASN A 354 5.89 17.17 -17.46
CA ASN A 354 7.19 17.82 -17.31
C ASN A 354 7.17 18.87 -16.20
N TRP A 355 8.09 18.74 -15.24
CA TRP A 355 8.33 19.73 -14.19
C TRP A 355 9.14 20.91 -14.71
N ASN A 356 8.76 22.12 -14.29
CA ASN A 356 9.35 23.37 -14.71
C ASN A 356 10.01 24.10 -13.53
N VAL A 357 10.84 25.08 -13.89
CA VAL A 357 11.57 25.93 -12.95
C VAL A 357 11.19 27.40 -13.08
N ASP A 358 10.14 27.70 -13.85
CA ASP A 358 9.66 29.06 -14.06
C ASP A 358 9.04 29.63 -12.80
N VAL A 359 9.21 30.94 -12.63
CA VAL A 359 8.73 31.69 -11.47
C VAL A 359 7.98 32.88 -11.99
N HIS A 360 6.71 32.97 -11.62
CA HIS A 360 5.82 34.04 -12.01
C HIS A 360 5.33 34.77 -10.77
N GLU A 361 5.45 36.08 -10.79
CA GLU A 361 4.95 36.95 -9.73
C GLU A 361 3.72 37.69 -10.21
N PHE A 362 2.65 37.63 -9.44
CA PHE A 362 1.45 38.41 -9.65
C PHE A 362 1.49 39.65 -8.77
N ASP A 363 1.57 40.80 -9.43
CA ASP A 363 1.46 42.11 -8.79
C ASP A 363 -0.02 42.41 -8.53
N PHE A 364 -0.44 42.43 -7.27
CA PHE A 364 -1.84 42.70 -6.92
C PHE A 364 -2.28 44.13 -7.25
N THR A 365 -1.35 45.08 -7.31
CA THR A 365 -1.67 46.48 -7.61
C THR A 365 -1.90 46.65 -9.11
N ARG A 366 -1.02 46.07 -9.92
CA ARG A 366 -1.08 46.17 -11.38
C ARG A 366 -2.01 45.15 -12.02
N GLN A 367 -2.37 44.09 -11.29
CA GLN A 367 -3.13 42.94 -11.80
C GLN A 367 -2.43 42.35 -13.04
N THR A 368 -1.13 42.09 -12.94
CA THR A 368 -0.32 41.54 -14.03
C THR A 368 0.69 40.52 -13.53
N TRP A 369 0.93 39.49 -14.33
CA TRP A 369 2.01 38.54 -14.12
C TRP A 369 3.32 39.07 -14.69
N ARG A 370 4.43 38.90 -13.95
CA ARG A 370 5.79 39.15 -14.42
C ARG A 370 6.68 37.93 -14.18
N GLN A 371 7.53 37.63 -15.14
CA GLN A 371 8.51 36.55 -15.01
C GLN A 371 9.64 36.99 -14.05
N ARG A 372 10.09 36.06 -13.21
CA ARG A 372 11.20 36.22 -12.27
C ARG A 372 12.32 35.24 -12.58
N SER A 373 13.42 35.33 -11.84
CA SER A 373 14.53 34.39 -11.98
C SER A 373 14.05 32.97 -11.74
N ALA A 374 14.41 32.07 -12.65
CA ALA A 374 14.04 30.66 -12.57
C ALA A 374 14.68 29.96 -11.36
N MET A 375 14.02 28.94 -10.84
CA MET A 375 14.56 28.09 -9.78
C MET A 375 15.87 27.43 -10.27
N PRO A 376 16.89 27.27 -9.40
CA PRO A 376 18.17 26.67 -9.79
C PRO A 376 18.06 25.22 -10.26
N GLU A 377 17.08 24.49 -9.74
CA GLU A 377 16.82 23.08 -10.09
C GLU A 377 15.32 22.78 -10.04
N LYS A 378 14.92 21.67 -10.65
CA LYS A 378 13.55 21.15 -10.52
C LYS A 378 13.39 20.60 -9.11
N CYS A 379 12.26 20.91 -8.48
CA CYS A 379 11.83 20.25 -7.26
C CYS A 379 10.52 19.53 -7.56
N GLU A 380 10.59 18.21 -7.76
CA GLU A 380 9.41 17.39 -8.05
C GLU A 380 8.74 16.95 -6.74
N PHE A 381 7.44 17.24 -6.62
CA PHE A 381 6.61 16.88 -5.46
C PHE A 381 7.14 17.44 -4.13
N GLY A 382 7.80 18.59 -4.14
CA GLY A 382 8.19 19.30 -2.93
C GLY A 382 7.07 20.13 -2.34
N ALA A 383 7.45 21.08 -1.49
CA ALA A 383 6.55 22.07 -0.93
C ALA A 383 7.25 23.43 -0.85
N ALA A 384 6.45 24.50 -0.78
CA ALA A 384 6.96 25.85 -0.64
C ALA A 384 6.30 26.58 0.52
N VAL A 385 7.07 27.45 1.16
CA VAL A 385 6.62 28.28 2.27
C VAL A 385 7.28 29.65 2.22
N SER A 386 6.57 30.66 2.71
CA SER A 386 7.11 32.00 2.89
C SER A 386 7.58 32.22 4.31
N PHE A 387 8.75 32.82 4.48
CA PHE A 387 9.25 33.25 5.77
C PHE A 387 10.16 34.48 5.62
N ASN A 388 10.02 35.48 6.49
CA ASN A 388 10.81 36.73 6.46
C ASN A 388 10.89 37.37 5.06
N ASP A 389 9.77 37.47 4.35
CA ASP A 389 9.68 37.98 2.96
C ASP A 389 10.53 37.24 1.92
N HIS A 390 10.99 36.03 2.24
CA HIS A 390 11.63 35.11 1.32
C HIS A 390 10.72 33.92 1.04
N VAL A 391 10.93 33.28 -0.12
CA VAL A 391 10.22 32.05 -0.49
C VAL A 391 11.20 30.90 -0.42
N TYR A 392 10.82 29.83 0.28
CA TYR A 392 11.61 28.62 0.41
C TYR A 392 10.89 27.48 -0.31
N ILE A 393 11.64 26.69 -1.06
CA ILE A 393 11.18 25.43 -1.64
C ILE A 393 11.99 24.31 -1.00
N ALA A 394 11.32 23.34 -0.40
CA ALA A 394 11.93 22.28 0.38
C ALA A 394 11.35 20.89 0.04
N GLY A 395 12.21 19.87 0.08
CA GLY A 395 11.82 18.47 -0.02
C GLY A 395 11.74 17.94 -1.46
N GLY A 396 10.71 17.16 -1.75
CA GLY A 396 10.53 16.53 -3.06
C GLY A 396 11.47 15.35 -3.29
N LYS A 397 11.50 14.88 -4.55
CA LYS A 397 12.27 13.70 -4.98
C LYS A 397 13.76 13.84 -4.71
N ASP A 398 14.35 14.98 -5.07
CA ASP A 398 15.79 15.22 -5.01
C ASP A 398 16.26 15.91 -3.71
N ARG A 399 15.38 16.01 -2.70
CA ARG A 399 15.66 16.70 -1.43
C ARG A 399 16.12 18.14 -1.67
N SER A 400 15.47 18.83 -2.61
CA SER A 400 15.83 20.21 -2.93
C SER A 400 15.60 21.11 -1.74
N TYR A 401 16.50 22.07 -1.53
CA TYR A 401 16.26 23.16 -0.61
C TYR A 401 16.87 24.45 -1.15
N MET A 402 16.01 25.42 -1.41
CA MET A 402 16.39 26.67 -2.08
C MET A 402 15.55 27.83 -1.55
N GLN A 403 16.19 29.00 -1.48
CA GLN A 403 15.56 30.23 -1.05
C GLN A 403 15.60 31.24 -2.18
N PHE A 404 14.48 31.91 -2.41
CA PHE A 404 14.32 33.03 -3.30
C PHE A 404 14.22 34.33 -2.51
N ASN A 405 14.99 35.33 -2.91
CA ASN A 405 14.85 36.70 -2.46
C ASN A 405 14.06 37.50 -3.51
N PRO A 406 12.80 37.87 -3.25
CA PRO A 406 11.97 38.63 -4.18
C PRO A 406 12.51 40.01 -4.51
N LEU A 407 13.14 40.70 -3.55
CA LEU A 407 13.66 42.06 -3.74
C LEU A 407 14.86 42.06 -4.70
N GLN A 408 15.79 41.12 -4.51
CA GLN A 408 16.99 40.99 -5.34
C GLN A 408 16.76 40.17 -6.62
N ASN A 409 15.64 39.44 -6.69
CA ASN A 409 15.37 38.48 -7.77
C ASN A 409 16.45 37.40 -7.89
N THR A 410 16.96 36.90 -6.77
CA THR A 410 18.08 35.95 -6.72
C THR A 410 17.69 34.69 -5.96
N TRP A 411 18.33 33.59 -6.32
CA TRP A 411 18.20 32.30 -5.66
C TRP A 411 19.49 31.92 -4.96
N ILE A 412 19.36 31.24 -3.83
CA ILE A 412 20.46 30.54 -3.17
C ILE A 412 20.05 29.08 -2.94
N LEU A 413 21.01 28.17 -3.18
CA LEU A 413 20.87 26.77 -2.80
C LEU A 413 21.33 26.62 -1.35
N LEU A 414 20.50 25.97 -0.55
CA LEU A 414 20.73 25.74 0.87
C LEU A 414 21.06 24.26 1.11
N GLN A 415 21.42 23.91 2.35
CA GLN A 415 21.72 22.53 2.71
C GLN A 415 20.47 21.66 2.55
N ARG A 416 20.58 20.53 1.84
CA ARG A 416 19.45 19.63 1.61
C ARG A 416 18.97 18.95 2.91
N PRO A 417 17.67 18.63 3.04
CA PRO A 417 17.17 17.73 4.08
C PRO A 417 17.85 16.36 4.00
N GLN A 418 17.82 15.62 5.11
CA GLN A 418 18.43 14.30 5.19
C GLN A 418 17.60 13.27 4.41
N LEU A 419 16.28 13.38 4.44
CA LEU A 419 15.33 12.42 3.87
C LEU A 419 14.62 12.97 2.64
N SER A 420 14.13 12.05 1.80
CA SER A 420 13.24 12.41 0.68
C SER A 420 11.83 12.64 1.19
N HIS A 421 11.33 13.85 0.98
CA HIS A 421 9.98 14.28 1.35
C HIS A 421 9.10 14.40 0.09
N ARG A 422 9.02 13.34 -0.73
CA ARG A 422 8.15 13.34 -1.91
C ARG A 422 6.68 13.43 -1.46
N PHE A 423 5.96 14.43 -1.97
CA PHE A 423 4.61 14.85 -1.54
C PHE A 423 4.50 15.37 -0.10
N GLY A 424 5.63 15.53 0.61
CA GLY A 424 5.68 16.14 1.94
C GLY A 424 5.13 17.57 1.91
N LYS A 425 4.74 18.07 3.07
CA LYS A 425 4.23 19.45 3.23
C LYS A 425 5.20 20.28 4.04
N SER A 426 5.38 21.54 3.65
CA SER A 426 6.21 22.47 4.40
C SER A 426 5.37 23.55 5.08
N LEU A 427 5.85 24.00 6.24
CA LEU A 427 5.29 25.10 7.00
C LEU A 427 6.38 25.75 7.86
N VAL A 428 6.07 26.90 8.44
CA VAL A 428 6.97 27.64 9.31
C VAL A 428 6.50 27.51 10.75
N TRP A 429 7.42 27.19 11.65
CA TRP A 429 7.15 27.11 13.09
C TRP A 429 8.37 27.59 13.88
N ASN A 430 8.17 28.49 14.86
CA ASN A 430 9.24 29.01 15.72
C ASN A 430 10.53 29.37 14.95
N GLU A 431 10.39 30.21 13.92
CA GLU A 431 11.49 30.64 13.03
C GLU A 431 12.23 29.52 12.27
N SER A 432 11.64 28.32 12.24
CA SER A 432 12.19 27.15 11.55
C SER A 432 11.27 26.72 10.41
N ILE A 433 11.85 26.12 9.37
CA ILE A 433 11.09 25.56 8.25
C ILE A 433 10.96 24.06 8.47
N LEU A 434 9.72 23.58 8.56
CA LEU A 434 9.43 22.16 8.71
C LEU A 434 9.12 21.55 7.35
N VAL A 435 9.51 20.29 7.18
CA VAL A 435 9.08 19.42 6.08
C VAL A 435 8.53 18.13 6.69
N CYS A 436 7.21 17.94 6.55
CA CYS A 436 6.47 16.91 7.24
C CYS A 436 6.19 15.73 6.32
N GLY A 437 6.70 14.55 6.69
CA GLY A 437 6.37 13.28 6.08
C GLY A 437 6.66 13.20 4.58
N GLY A 438 6.05 12.22 3.93
CA GLY A 438 6.21 11.98 2.51
C GLY A 438 5.77 10.57 2.15
N LEU A 439 6.06 10.18 0.91
CA LEU A 439 5.74 8.86 0.40
C LEU A 439 6.39 7.73 1.23
N ASP A 440 7.68 7.87 1.55
CA ASP A 440 8.47 6.80 2.19
C ASP A 440 8.85 7.09 3.66
N THR A 441 8.49 8.27 4.18
CA THR A 441 8.86 8.72 5.51
C THR A 441 7.67 9.30 6.27
N ASP A 442 7.59 8.98 7.55
CA ASP A 442 6.71 9.60 8.54
C ASP A 442 7.45 10.68 9.36
N VAL A 443 8.75 10.88 9.13
CA VAL A 443 9.57 11.83 9.88
C VAL A 443 9.23 13.28 9.52
N ILE A 444 9.31 14.16 10.51
CA ILE A 444 9.27 15.61 10.33
C ILE A 444 10.70 16.14 10.49
N GLU A 445 11.24 16.76 9.44
CA GLU A 445 12.53 17.45 9.47
C GLU A 445 12.33 18.95 9.67
N ALA A 446 13.15 19.56 10.52
CA ALA A 446 13.12 20.99 10.83
C ALA A 446 14.47 21.62 10.52
N TYR A 447 14.46 22.67 9.70
CA TYR A 447 15.63 23.47 9.40
C TYR A 447 15.64 24.74 10.26
N SER A 448 16.66 24.88 11.09
CA SER A 448 16.90 26.09 11.89
C SER A 448 17.69 27.09 11.05
N LEU A 449 17.12 28.28 10.82
CA LEU A 449 17.83 29.37 10.16
C LEU A 449 18.97 29.95 11.01
N ARG A 450 18.93 29.75 12.32
CA ARG A 450 19.96 30.24 13.25
C ARG A 450 21.20 29.34 13.24
N GLU A 451 20.97 28.03 13.31
CA GLU A 451 22.05 27.04 13.34
C GLU A 451 22.48 26.60 11.94
N ASN A 452 21.67 26.90 10.91
CA ASN A 452 21.89 26.45 9.53
C ASN A 452 22.00 24.91 9.41
N GLU A 453 21.21 24.19 10.20
CA GLU A 453 21.24 22.73 10.28
C GLU A 453 19.83 22.14 10.25
N TRP A 454 19.75 20.91 9.73
CA TRP A 454 18.56 20.07 9.78
C TRP A 454 18.56 19.21 11.05
N SER A 455 17.41 19.18 11.71
CA SER A 455 17.12 18.33 12.85
C SER A 455 15.87 17.51 12.58
N THR A 456 15.73 16.36 13.24
CA THR A 456 14.52 15.55 13.19
C THR A 456 13.70 15.79 14.45
N TRP A 457 12.39 15.88 14.29
CA TRP A 457 11.47 15.94 15.42
C TRP A 457 11.16 14.55 15.95
N THR A 458 10.91 14.48 17.26
CA THR A 458 10.44 13.25 17.91
C THR A 458 9.02 12.89 17.47
N LEU A 459 8.18 13.90 17.20
CA LEU A 459 6.87 13.69 16.60
C LEU A 459 7.03 13.17 15.17
N LYS A 460 6.38 12.05 14.90
CA LYS A 460 6.22 11.50 13.55
C LYS A 460 4.81 11.74 13.06
N MET A 461 4.64 11.83 11.74
CA MET A 461 3.33 11.73 11.10
C MET A 461 2.63 10.43 11.54
N PRO A 462 1.29 10.41 11.61
CA PRO A 462 0.53 9.23 12.04
C PRO A 462 0.86 7.98 11.20
N LYS A 463 1.17 8.19 9.92
CA LYS A 463 1.52 7.15 8.97
C LYS A 463 2.35 7.72 7.81
N LYS A 464 3.13 6.87 7.13
CA LYS A 464 3.71 7.18 5.82
C LYS A 464 2.59 7.45 4.81
N CYS A 465 2.85 8.30 3.82
CA CYS A 465 1.84 8.74 2.85
C CYS A 465 0.62 9.49 3.43
N GLU A 466 0.62 9.82 4.73
CA GLU A 466 -0.39 10.71 5.29
C GLU A 466 -0.08 12.15 4.89
N PHE A 467 -0.99 12.76 4.13
CA PHE A 467 -0.82 14.13 3.62
C PHE A 467 -1.87 15.10 4.17
N ILE A 468 -2.82 14.60 4.97
CA ILE A 468 -3.99 15.36 5.38
C ILE A 468 -3.89 15.66 6.88
N PHE A 469 -3.29 16.80 7.18
CA PHE A 469 -3.11 17.23 8.56
C PHE A 469 -3.19 18.74 8.72
N ALA A 470 -3.43 19.16 9.96
CA ALA A 470 -3.36 20.53 10.42
C ALA A 470 -2.47 20.61 11.66
N LEU A 471 -1.70 21.68 11.76
CA LEU A 471 -0.94 22.02 12.96
C LEU A 471 -1.55 23.29 13.52
N LYS A 472 -1.98 23.23 14.78
CA LYS A 472 -2.36 24.43 15.52
C LYS A 472 -1.07 25.06 16.02
N MET A 473 -0.78 26.23 15.45
CA MET A 473 0.39 27.03 15.76
C MET A 473 0.05 28.11 16.78
#